data_AF-A0A1V3Q6R2-F1
#
_entry.id   AF-A0A1V3Q6R2-F1
#
_cell.length_a   1.000
_cell.length_b   1.000
_cell.length_c   1.000
_cell.angle_alpha   90.00
_cell.angle_beta   90.00
_cell.angle_gamma   90.00
#
_symmetry.space_group_name_H-M   'P 1'
#
loop_
_entity.id
_entity.type
_entity.pdbx_description
1 polymer ?
#
loop_
_entity_poly.entity_id
_entity_poly.type
_entity_poly.pdbx_seq_one_letter_code
_entity_poly.pdbx_strand_id
1 'polypeptide(L)'
;MKLVLLAAWFVAIPMLAAAGQTIQTPAPITSTEALARYLRDTPAGDSPLDKLPTGAKKRFLSSLEFGSKGLGGFDTSDLQAELDDAQIHQVLLLFGAESYASQLHGAPSAHRTCAIPSDCPESRIERRFDRLNELEHSLDRQRIPDQEKGRKLASAYRKLFAAEQTPDELKIVSNSDLKLLYRAADTASLWSSEAVFLRDMASDHDELQRRGMTTAADVMRLHAKLVTKRQFAEADALASKYPAAELRPLPALQDRVKPNHQGPTLLTVNPLGTVMQRRPFDIDAPVQIVVVAGCHFAADAARDIHADPALDRIFKQHAIWLGSQNEKLGDVSEWNREHPGQPMNIAWQDSEWSMLDSWAMPTFYIFQHGKLVNKFSGWSHETEPRQLRAALHQVGLLDQ
;
A
#
# COMPACT_ATOMS: atom_id res chain seq x y z
N MET A 1 -91.38 -30.64 4.37
CA MET A 1 -91.80 -29.82 3.21
C MET A 1 -90.77 -28.72 3.00
N LYS A 2 -90.04 -28.81 1.86
CA LYS A 2 -89.23 -27.80 1.16
C LYS A 2 -87.95 -27.22 1.81
N LEU A 3 -86.83 -27.70 1.27
CA LEU A 3 -85.58 -26.97 1.02
C LEU A 3 -85.84 -25.60 0.35
N VAL A 4 -85.03 -24.60 0.70
CA VAL A 4 -84.62 -23.52 -0.21
C VAL A 4 -83.11 -23.30 -0.06
N LEU A 5 -82.41 -23.41 -1.19
CA LEU A 5 -80.98 -23.15 -1.39
C LEU A 5 -80.66 -21.66 -1.24
N LEU A 6 -79.50 -21.34 -0.64
CA LEU A 6 -78.80 -20.07 -0.83
C LEU A 6 -77.52 -20.35 -1.63
N ALA A 7 -77.51 -19.89 -2.88
CA ALA A 7 -76.37 -19.94 -3.78
C ALA A 7 -75.41 -18.78 -3.47
N ALA A 8 -74.17 -19.11 -3.10
CA ALA A 8 -73.09 -18.14 -2.97
C ALA A 8 -72.48 -17.85 -4.35
N TRP A 9 -72.49 -16.57 -4.74
CA TRP A 9 -71.78 -16.07 -5.92
C TRP A 9 -70.30 -15.86 -5.56
N PHE A 10 -69.40 -16.64 -6.16
CA PHE A 10 -67.97 -16.37 -6.15
C PHE A 10 -67.64 -15.33 -7.22
N VAL A 11 -67.17 -14.16 -6.80
CA VAL A 11 -66.51 -13.19 -7.69
C VAL A 11 -65.06 -13.63 -7.85
N ALA A 12 -64.68 -14.03 -9.06
CA ALA A 12 -63.30 -14.30 -9.42
C ALA A 12 -62.53 -12.97 -9.53
N ILE A 13 -61.62 -12.73 -8.58
CA ILE A 13 -60.64 -11.65 -8.67
C ILE A 13 -59.46 -12.19 -9.50
N PRO A 14 -59.05 -11.54 -10.60
CA PRO A 14 -57.89 -11.98 -11.36
C PRO A 14 -56.64 -11.72 -10.51
N MET A 15 -55.91 -12.78 -10.16
CA MET A 15 -54.55 -12.68 -9.66
C MET A 15 -53.66 -12.14 -10.79
N LEU A 16 -53.32 -10.86 -10.71
CA LEU A 16 -52.14 -10.32 -11.38
C LEU A 16 -50.92 -10.98 -10.73
N ALA A 17 -50.35 -11.96 -11.42
CA ALA A 17 -49.02 -12.45 -11.11
C ALA A 17 -48.03 -11.29 -11.28
N ALA A 18 -47.62 -10.69 -10.17
CA ALA A 18 -46.46 -9.82 -10.16
C ALA A 18 -45.26 -10.68 -10.56
N ALA A 19 -44.79 -10.51 -11.79
CA ALA A 19 -43.49 -11.00 -12.20
C ALA A 19 -42.45 -10.35 -11.29
N GLY A 20 -41.99 -11.10 -10.29
CA GLY A 20 -40.82 -10.72 -9.51
C GLY A 20 -39.67 -10.60 -10.49
N GLN A 21 -39.23 -9.37 -10.77
CA GLN A 21 -37.93 -9.14 -11.36
C GLN A 21 -36.91 -9.64 -10.35
N THR A 22 -36.41 -10.85 -10.56
CA THR A 22 -35.14 -11.26 -10.00
C THR A 22 -34.13 -10.24 -10.52
N ILE A 23 -33.61 -9.38 -9.64
CA ILE A 23 -32.42 -8.60 -9.91
C ILE A 23 -31.32 -9.64 -10.13
N GLN A 24 -31.09 -10.03 -11.39
CA GLN A 24 -29.91 -10.79 -11.77
C GLN A 24 -28.74 -9.87 -11.48
N THR A 25 -27.96 -10.20 -10.46
CA THR A 25 -26.65 -9.57 -10.26
C THR A 25 -25.87 -9.77 -11.57
N PRO A 26 -25.46 -8.68 -12.25
CA PRO A 26 -24.69 -8.82 -13.48
C PRO A 26 -23.44 -9.67 -13.20
N ALA A 27 -23.05 -10.50 -14.16
CA ALA A 27 -21.82 -11.27 -14.05
C ALA A 27 -20.64 -10.31 -13.78
N PRO A 28 -19.71 -10.66 -12.86
CA PRO A 28 -18.58 -9.80 -12.52
C PRO A 28 -17.75 -9.40 -13.75
N ILE A 29 -17.22 -8.18 -13.73
CA ILE A 29 -16.27 -7.67 -14.69
C ILE A 29 -14.91 -8.33 -14.41
N THR A 30 -14.50 -9.26 -15.26
CA THR A 30 -13.28 -10.07 -15.07
C THR A 30 -12.16 -9.76 -16.05
N SER A 31 -12.36 -8.83 -16.99
CA SER A 31 -11.32 -8.42 -17.95
C SER A 31 -11.45 -6.96 -18.38
N THR A 32 -10.39 -6.42 -18.98
CA THR A 32 -10.36 -5.08 -19.58
C THR A 32 -11.43 -4.91 -20.66
N GLU A 33 -11.69 -5.94 -21.47
CA GLU A 33 -12.72 -5.93 -22.51
C GLU A 33 -14.13 -5.95 -21.90
N ALA A 34 -14.33 -6.68 -20.80
CA ALA A 34 -15.58 -6.65 -20.06
C ALA A 34 -15.84 -5.28 -19.44
N LEU A 35 -14.80 -4.65 -18.87
CA LEU A 35 -14.87 -3.30 -18.33
C LEU A 35 -15.20 -2.28 -19.42
N ALA A 36 -14.53 -2.37 -20.58
CA ALA A 36 -14.79 -1.48 -21.71
C ALA A 36 -16.19 -1.64 -22.30
N ARG A 37 -16.81 -2.83 -22.20
CA ARG A 37 -18.22 -3.04 -22.54
C ARG A 37 -19.13 -2.41 -21.49
N TYR A 38 -18.90 -2.71 -20.21
CA TYR A 38 -19.67 -2.15 -19.10
C TYR A 38 -19.72 -0.62 -19.13
N LEU A 39 -18.57 0.05 -19.31
CA LEU A 39 -18.49 1.52 -19.36
C LEU A 39 -19.17 2.13 -20.60
N ARG A 40 -19.33 1.37 -21.68
CA ARG A 40 -20.00 1.82 -22.91
C ARG A 40 -21.51 1.64 -22.83
N ASP A 41 -21.93 0.53 -22.24
CA ASP A 41 -23.33 0.07 -22.27
C ASP A 41 -24.12 0.59 -21.06
N THR A 42 -23.45 0.99 -19.97
CA THR A 42 -24.08 1.54 -18.77
C THR A 42 -24.26 3.06 -18.90
N PRO A 43 -25.50 3.59 -18.83
CA PRO A 43 -25.74 5.02 -18.85
C PRO A 43 -25.08 5.74 -17.68
N ALA A 44 -24.69 7.01 -17.89
CA ALA A 44 -24.17 7.85 -16.82
C ALA A 44 -25.24 8.08 -15.74
N GLY A 45 -24.85 7.91 -14.47
CA GLY A 45 -25.71 7.99 -13.29
C GLY A 45 -26.22 6.62 -12.81
N ASP A 46 -26.21 5.61 -13.69
CA ASP A 46 -26.69 4.26 -13.38
C ASP A 46 -25.57 3.34 -12.87
N SER A 47 -24.30 3.71 -13.07
CA SER A 47 -23.17 2.93 -12.57
C SER A 47 -22.84 3.29 -11.11
N PRO A 48 -22.54 2.30 -10.24
CA PRO A 48 -21.90 2.56 -8.96
C PRO A 48 -20.60 3.37 -9.08
N LEU A 49 -19.90 3.28 -10.21
CA LEU A 49 -18.69 4.07 -10.48
C LEU A 49 -18.96 5.57 -10.63
N ASP A 50 -20.21 5.99 -10.89
CA ASP A 50 -20.56 7.40 -11.07
C ASP A 50 -20.70 8.14 -9.72
N LYS A 51 -20.59 7.42 -8.61
CA LYS A 51 -20.43 8.00 -7.26
C LYS A 51 -19.04 8.59 -7.06
N LEU A 52 -18.04 8.11 -7.81
CA LEU A 52 -16.70 8.68 -7.79
C LEU A 52 -16.65 9.97 -8.62
N PRO A 53 -15.99 11.03 -8.11
CA PRO A 53 -15.61 12.18 -8.94
C PRO A 53 -14.79 11.76 -10.16
N THR A 54 -14.81 12.56 -11.24
CA THR A 54 -14.15 12.23 -12.51
C THR A 54 -12.69 11.77 -12.34
N GLY A 55 -11.87 12.53 -11.60
CA GLY A 55 -10.47 12.18 -11.36
C GLY A 55 -10.31 10.92 -10.51
N ALA A 56 -11.12 10.75 -9.46
CA ALA A 56 -11.11 9.54 -8.63
C ALA A 56 -11.51 8.29 -9.41
N LYS A 57 -12.57 8.37 -10.24
CA LYS A 57 -12.99 7.30 -11.15
C LYS A 57 -11.87 6.93 -12.11
N LYS A 58 -11.22 7.93 -12.72
CA LYS A 58 -10.08 7.72 -13.62
C LYS A 58 -8.93 6.99 -12.94
N ARG A 59 -8.50 7.44 -11.75
CA ARG A 59 -7.42 6.82 -10.98
C ARG A 59 -7.76 5.39 -10.57
N PHE A 60 -8.94 5.17 -10.01
CA PHE A 60 -9.42 3.83 -9.62
C PHE A 60 -9.40 2.87 -10.82
N LEU A 61 -10.01 3.25 -11.95
CA LEU A 61 -10.03 2.42 -13.16
C LEU A 61 -8.63 2.14 -13.71
N SER A 62 -7.72 3.11 -13.63
CA SER A 62 -6.33 2.92 -14.08
C SER A 62 -5.50 1.99 -13.21
N SER A 63 -5.94 1.76 -11.96
CA SER A 63 -5.27 0.88 -11.00
C SER A 63 -5.70 -0.59 -11.11
N LEU A 64 -6.75 -0.89 -11.89
CA LEU A 64 -7.29 -2.24 -11.99
C LEU A 64 -6.30 -3.17 -12.72
N GLU A 65 -5.89 -4.25 -12.06
CA GLU A 65 -5.04 -5.29 -12.62
C GLU A 65 -5.84 -6.58 -12.79
N PHE A 66 -6.07 -7.00 -14.04
CA PHE A 66 -6.77 -8.25 -14.36
C PHE A 66 -5.77 -9.39 -14.61
N GLY A 67 -5.97 -10.51 -13.92
CA GLY A 67 -5.23 -11.76 -14.13
C GLY A 67 -6.11 -12.86 -14.73
N SER A 68 -5.58 -14.08 -14.80
CA SER A 68 -6.29 -15.25 -15.35
C SER A 68 -7.55 -15.67 -14.57
N LYS A 69 -7.71 -15.16 -13.34
CA LYS A 69 -8.84 -15.45 -12.44
C LYS A 69 -9.79 -14.25 -12.21
N GLY A 70 -9.67 -13.19 -13.00
CA GLY A 70 -10.41 -11.94 -12.80
C GLY A 70 -9.55 -10.84 -12.19
N LEU A 71 -10.15 -9.96 -11.37
CA LEU A 71 -9.42 -8.85 -10.74
C LEU A 71 -8.37 -9.41 -9.75
N GLY A 72 -7.10 -9.08 -10.00
CA GLY A 72 -5.95 -9.50 -9.20
C GLY A 72 -5.44 -8.41 -8.24
N GLY A 73 -5.69 -7.14 -8.53
CA GLY A 73 -5.25 -6.02 -7.71
C GLY A 73 -5.89 -4.69 -8.12
N PHE A 74 -5.95 -3.75 -7.19
CA PHE A 74 -6.45 -2.38 -7.39
C PHE A 74 -6.04 -1.46 -6.22
N ASP A 75 -6.02 -0.15 -6.44
CA ASP A 75 -5.81 0.85 -5.40
C ASP A 75 -7.14 1.20 -4.72
N THR A 76 -7.18 1.12 -3.39
CA THR A 76 -8.37 1.37 -2.57
C THR A 76 -8.53 2.85 -2.17
N SER A 77 -7.50 3.67 -2.37
CA SER A 77 -7.39 5.02 -1.81
C SER A 77 -8.51 5.95 -2.26
N ASP A 78 -8.87 5.92 -3.55
CA ASP A 78 -9.95 6.74 -4.08
C ASP A 78 -11.34 6.24 -3.66
N LEU A 79 -11.49 4.93 -3.41
CA LEU A 79 -12.74 4.39 -2.85
C LEU A 79 -12.93 4.88 -1.42
N GLN A 80 -11.91 4.77 -0.57
CA GLN A 80 -11.99 5.17 0.85
C GLN A 80 -12.12 6.68 1.05
N ALA A 81 -11.59 7.48 0.12
CA ALA A 81 -11.63 8.93 0.20
C ALA A 81 -12.96 9.54 -0.25
N GLU A 82 -13.66 8.89 -1.19
CA GLU A 82 -14.81 9.51 -1.88
C GLU A 82 -16.14 8.81 -1.58
N LEU A 83 -16.10 7.54 -1.17
CA LEU A 83 -17.29 6.71 -1.02
C LEU A 83 -17.54 6.36 0.45
N ASP A 84 -18.80 6.08 0.78
CA ASP A 84 -19.17 5.39 2.02
C ASP A 84 -19.05 3.85 1.89
N ASP A 85 -19.14 3.13 3.01
CA ASP A 85 -18.99 1.66 3.06
C ASP A 85 -19.97 0.93 2.11
N ALA A 86 -21.21 1.43 1.97
CA ALA A 86 -22.21 0.82 1.12
C ALA A 86 -21.87 1.03 -0.37
N GLN A 87 -21.40 2.22 -0.73
CA GLN A 87 -20.94 2.56 -2.06
C GLN A 87 -19.66 1.81 -2.45
N ILE A 88 -18.71 1.66 -1.52
CA ILE A 88 -17.52 0.81 -1.72
C ILE A 88 -17.95 -0.61 -2.07
N HIS A 89 -18.87 -1.19 -1.27
CA HIS A 89 -19.37 -2.53 -1.53
C HIS A 89 -20.04 -2.64 -2.92
N GLN A 90 -20.85 -1.66 -3.32
CA GLN A 90 -21.48 -1.65 -4.65
C GLN A 90 -20.46 -1.59 -5.79
N VAL A 91 -19.40 -0.79 -5.66
CA VAL A 91 -18.32 -0.73 -6.65
C VAL A 91 -17.58 -2.05 -6.73
N LEU A 92 -17.21 -2.65 -5.60
CA LEU A 92 -16.46 -3.90 -5.57
C LEU A 92 -17.28 -5.11 -6.05
N LEU A 93 -18.60 -5.09 -5.86
CA LEU A 93 -19.49 -6.10 -6.39
C LEU A 93 -19.44 -6.18 -7.93
N LEU A 94 -19.21 -5.06 -8.63
CA LEU A 94 -19.05 -5.06 -10.09
C LEU A 94 -17.89 -5.94 -10.56
N PHE A 95 -16.89 -6.16 -9.71
CA PHE A 95 -15.67 -6.89 -10.05
C PHE A 95 -15.57 -8.25 -9.33
N GLY A 96 -16.60 -8.65 -8.55
CA GLY A 96 -16.56 -9.86 -7.73
C GLY A 96 -15.52 -9.79 -6.61
N ALA A 97 -15.31 -8.59 -6.07
CA ALA A 97 -14.31 -8.27 -5.05
C ALA A 97 -14.95 -7.86 -3.71
N GLU A 98 -16.19 -8.27 -3.45
CA GLU A 98 -16.97 -7.87 -2.26
C GLU A 98 -16.30 -8.27 -0.93
N SER A 99 -15.47 -9.32 -0.93
CA SER A 99 -14.71 -9.75 0.26
C SER A 99 -13.78 -8.66 0.79
N TYR A 100 -13.22 -7.82 -0.09
CA TYR A 100 -12.38 -6.69 0.29
C TYR A 100 -13.17 -5.58 0.99
N ALA A 101 -14.47 -5.44 0.72
CA ALA A 101 -15.29 -4.35 1.28
C ALA A 101 -15.27 -4.32 2.81
N SER A 102 -15.24 -5.50 3.45
CA SER A 102 -15.18 -5.65 4.92
C SER A 102 -13.93 -5.04 5.57
N GLN A 103 -12.85 -4.83 4.80
CA GLN A 103 -11.58 -4.28 5.27
C GLN A 103 -11.44 -2.79 4.93
N LEU A 104 -12.40 -2.23 4.19
CA LEU A 104 -12.37 -0.86 3.73
C LEU A 104 -13.44 -0.06 4.46
N HIS A 105 -12.99 1.06 5.02
CA HIS A 105 -13.89 2.04 5.62
C HIS A 105 -13.80 3.33 4.81
N GLY A 106 -14.95 3.74 4.32
CA GLY A 106 -15.16 4.98 3.59
C GLY A 106 -15.34 6.15 4.54
N ALA A 107 -14.80 7.30 4.19
CA ALA A 107 -15.13 8.56 4.82
C ALA A 107 -15.84 9.41 3.79
N PRO A 108 -17.18 9.60 3.86
CA PRO A 108 -17.87 10.41 2.88
C PRO A 108 -17.29 11.83 2.91
N SER A 109 -16.57 12.19 1.84
CA SER A 109 -16.11 13.55 1.66
C SER A 109 -17.32 14.47 1.49
N ALA A 110 -17.28 15.62 2.16
CA ALA A 110 -18.30 16.67 2.01
C ALA A 110 -18.51 16.94 0.52
N HIS A 111 -19.74 16.69 0.07
CA HIS A 111 -20.14 16.63 -1.33
C HIS A 111 -19.56 17.77 -2.16
N ARG A 112 -18.89 17.44 -3.27
CA ARG A 112 -18.79 18.38 -4.38
C ARG A 112 -20.23 18.81 -4.71
N THR A 113 -20.46 20.10 -4.92
CA THR A 113 -21.82 20.68 -5.06
C THR A 113 -22.54 20.30 -6.36
N CYS A 114 -22.00 19.37 -7.16
CA CYS A 114 -22.60 18.95 -8.42
C CYS A 114 -23.67 17.88 -8.16
N ALA A 115 -24.69 17.83 -9.02
CA ALA A 115 -25.76 16.84 -8.93
C ALA A 115 -25.25 15.39 -9.18
N ILE A 116 -24.24 15.24 -10.04
CA ILE A 116 -23.58 13.97 -10.35
C ILE A 116 -22.07 14.17 -10.10
N PRO A 117 -21.45 13.42 -9.17
CA PRO A 117 -20.02 13.55 -8.88
C PRO A 117 -19.11 13.37 -10.09
N SER A 118 -19.44 12.43 -10.99
CA SER A 118 -18.69 12.17 -12.22
C SER A 118 -18.68 13.32 -13.24
N ASP A 119 -19.58 14.30 -13.08
CA ASP A 119 -19.70 15.46 -13.97
C ASP A 119 -19.04 16.71 -13.37
N CYS A 120 -18.51 16.62 -12.14
CA CYS A 120 -17.80 17.74 -11.55
C CYS A 120 -16.50 18.01 -12.31
N PRO A 121 -16.26 19.26 -12.75
CA PRO A 121 -15.01 19.60 -13.41
C PRO A 121 -13.84 19.35 -12.45
N GLU A 122 -12.78 18.75 -12.97
CA GLU A 122 -11.58 18.51 -12.18
C GLU A 122 -10.94 19.84 -11.76
N SER A 123 -10.46 19.91 -10.53
CA SER A 123 -9.71 21.08 -10.07
C SER A 123 -8.31 21.13 -10.73
N ARG A 124 -7.61 22.25 -10.55
CA ARG A 124 -6.20 22.34 -10.96
C ARG A 124 -5.32 21.36 -10.18
N ILE A 125 -5.59 21.17 -8.89
CA ILE A 125 -4.82 20.28 -8.01
C ILE A 125 -5.10 18.82 -8.37
N GLU A 126 -6.35 18.48 -8.67
CA GLU A 126 -6.75 17.14 -9.11
C GLU A 126 -6.03 16.71 -10.39
N ARG A 127 -6.02 17.55 -11.44
CA ARG A 127 -5.25 17.24 -12.66
C ARG A 127 -3.74 17.09 -12.42
N ARG A 128 -3.19 17.81 -11.44
CA ARG A 128 -1.77 17.70 -11.09
C ARG A 128 -1.49 16.43 -10.28
N PHE A 129 -2.40 16.04 -9.40
CA PHE A 129 -2.32 14.78 -8.67
C PHE A 129 -2.39 13.58 -9.62
N ASP A 130 -3.32 13.61 -10.57
CA ASP A 130 -3.37 12.64 -11.67
C ASP A 130 -2.05 12.51 -12.41
N ARG A 131 -1.41 13.64 -12.74
CA ARG A 131 -0.12 13.63 -13.41
C ARG A 131 1.00 13.01 -12.56
N LEU A 132 0.97 13.22 -11.23
CA LEU A 132 1.92 12.57 -10.32
C LEU A 132 1.69 11.05 -10.29
N ASN A 133 0.43 10.62 -10.17
CA ASN A 133 0.07 9.19 -10.19
C ASN A 133 0.43 8.53 -11.52
N GLU A 134 0.11 9.16 -12.65
CA GLU A 134 0.47 8.67 -13.99
C GLU A 134 1.99 8.51 -14.12
N LEU A 135 2.76 9.46 -13.59
CA LEU A 135 4.22 9.36 -13.55
C LEU A 135 4.64 8.15 -12.72
N GLU A 136 4.16 8.00 -11.48
CA GLU A 136 4.50 6.86 -10.61
C GLU A 136 4.28 5.51 -11.31
N HIS A 137 3.07 5.29 -11.83
CA HIS A 137 2.73 4.06 -12.56
C HIS A 137 3.61 3.86 -13.80
N SER A 138 3.97 4.94 -14.50
CA SER A 138 4.86 4.86 -15.66
C SER A 138 6.28 4.45 -15.27
N LEU A 139 6.76 4.87 -14.09
CA LEU A 139 8.10 4.52 -13.60
C LEU A 139 8.13 3.07 -13.10
N ASP A 140 7.05 2.59 -12.48
CA ASP A 140 6.91 1.19 -12.09
C ASP A 140 7.01 0.24 -13.29
N ARG A 141 6.34 0.57 -14.39
CA ARG A 141 6.43 -0.22 -15.62
C ARG A 141 7.82 -0.20 -16.26
N GLN A 142 8.60 0.87 -16.05
CA GLN A 142 9.96 0.98 -16.57
C GLN A 142 10.99 0.20 -15.76
N ARG A 143 10.66 -0.26 -14.54
CA ARG A 143 11.55 -1.01 -13.64
C ARG A 143 12.92 -0.33 -13.45
N ILE A 144 12.91 0.99 -13.33
CA ILE A 144 14.12 1.77 -13.04
C ILE A 144 14.55 1.59 -11.57
N PRO A 145 15.81 1.86 -11.22
CA PRO A 145 16.27 1.82 -9.83
C PRO A 145 15.44 2.73 -8.90
N ASP A 146 15.19 2.27 -7.67
CA ASP A 146 14.28 2.98 -6.74
C ASP A 146 14.78 4.39 -6.39
N GLN A 147 16.10 4.57 -6.28
CA GLN A 147 16.70 5.89 -6.06
C GLN A 147 16.45 6.84 -7.23
N GLU A 148 16.40 6.34 -8.46
CA GLU A 148 16.05 7.14 -9.63
C GLU A 148 14.56 7.47 -9.65
N LYS A 149 13.70 6.49 -9.33
CA LYS A 149 12.25 6.69 -9.17
C LYS A 149 11.96 7.80 -8.17
N GLY A 150 12.58 7.73 -6.98
CA GLY A 150 12.44 8.73 -5.92
C GLY A 150 12.86 10.14 -6.36
N ARG A 151 13.99 10.28 -7.06
CA ARG A 151 14.43 11.58 -7.60
C ARG A 151 13.43 12.17 -8.60
N LYS A 152 12.86 11.35 -9.50
CA LYS A 152 11.87 11.81 -10.49
C LYS A 152 10.55 12.22 -9.81
N LEU A 153 10.05 11.43 -8.87
CA LEU A 153 8.82 11.73 -8.13
C LEU A 153 8.97 12.98 -7.23
N ALA A 154 10.07 13.10 -6.51
CA ALA A 154 10.38 14.29 -5.70
C ALA A 154 10.43 15.56 -6.57
N SER A 155 11.07 15.50 -7.73
CA SER A 155 11.13 16.62 -8.68
C SER A 155 9.75 16.99 -9.22
N ALA A 156 8.95 15.99 -9.60
CA ALA A 156 7.58 16.19 -10.08
C ALA A 156 6.70 16.83 -9.00
N TYR A 157 6.75 16.31 -7.77
CA TYR A 157 6.00 16.87 -6.64
C TYR A 157 6.32 18.36 -6.44
N ARG A 158 7.60 18.72 -6.32
CA ARG A 158 8.00 20.12 -6.10
C ARG A 158 7.50 21.03 -7.23
N LYS A 159 7.57 20.56 -8.48
CA LYS A 159 7.07 21.31 -9.63
C LYS A 159 5.54 21.48 -9.62
N LEU A 160 4.81 20.50 -9.11
CA LEU A 160 3.36 20.44 -9.18
C LEU A 160 2.67 21.08 -7.98
N PHE A 161 3.25 21.04 -6.78
CA PHE A 161 2.54 21.37 -5.54
C PHE A 161 3.22 22.40 -4.64
N ALA A 162 4.48 22.79 -4.89
CA ALA A 162 5.19 23.69 -3.98
C ALA A 162 4.52 25.07 -3.83
N ALA A 163 3.73 25.52 -4.81
CA ALA A 163 3.01 26.78 -4.72
C ALA A 163 1.80 26.70 -3.78
N GLU A 164 1.19 25.52 -3.66
CA GLU A 164 0.01 25.25 -2.83
C GLU A 164 0.37 24.92 -1.38
N GLN A 165 1.63 24.53 -1.10
CA GLN A 165 2.13 24.13 0.21
C GLN A 165 2.52 25.31 1.12
N THR A 166 1.82 26.44 1.00
CA THR A 166 2.03 27.60 1.88
C THR A 166 0.87 27.72 2.87
N PRO A 167 1.09 28.25 4.09
CA PRO A 167 0.02 28.36 5.09
C PRO A 167 -1.21 29.13 4.63
N ASP A 168 -1.06 30.11 3.72
CA ASP A 168 -2.18 30.90 3.23
C ASP A 168 -2.93 30.18 2.10
N GLU A 169 -2.23 29.49 1.21
CA GLU A 169 -2.86 28.66 0.18
C GLU A 169 -3.63 27.48 0.79
N LEU A 170 -3.05 26.81 1.79
CA LEU A 170 -3.72 25.71 2.49
C LEU A 170 -5.05 26.11 3.13
N LYS A 171 -5.24 27.37 3.53
CA LYS A 171 -6.51 27.85 4.11
C LYS A 171 -7.62 28.04 3.07
N ILE A 172 -7.26 28.27 1.80
CA ILE A 172 -8.21 28.64 0.75
C ILE A 172 -8.47 27.50 -0.25
N VAL A 173 -7.59 26.49 -0.34
CA VAL A 173 -7.85 25.31 -1.18
C VAL A 173 -9.13 24.60 -0.74
N SER A 174 -9.81 23.97 -1.69
CA SER A 174 -11.03 23.21 -1.41
C SER A 174 -10.74 22.01 -0.49
N ASN A 175 -11.78 21.53 0.18
CA ASN A 175 -11.70 20.35 1.04
C ASN A 175 -11.18 19.10 0.30
N SER A 176 -11.67 18.87 -0.92
CA SER A 176 -11.21 17.78 -1.77
C SER A 176 -9.76 17.96 -2.21
N ASP A 177 -9.37 19.18 -2.56
CA ASP A 177 -7.99 19.45 -2.99
C ASP A 177 -6.98 19.30 -1.87
N LEU A 178 -7.34 19.71 -0.64
CA LEU A 178 -6.49 19.52 0.53
C LEU A 178 -6.20 18.03 0.80
N LYS A 179 -7.18 17.15 0.62
CA LYS A 179 -6.97 15.69 0.69
C LYS A 179 -6.01 15.20 -0.39
N LEU A 180 -6.06 15.78 -1.59
CA LEU A 180 -5.15 15.43 -2.69
C LEU A 180 -3.73 15.95 -2.44
N LEU A 181 -3.56 17.13 -1.84
CA LEU A 181 -2.25 17.63 -1.40
C LEU A 181 -1.62 16.69 -0.37
N TYR A 182 -2.40 16.29 0.65
CA TYR A 182 -1.97 15.33 1.66
C TYR A 182 -1.51 14.00 1.03
N ARG A 183 -2.30 13.44 0.11
CA ARG A 183 -1.95 12.21 -0.64
C ARG A 183 -0.70 12.40 -1.51
N ALA A 184 -0.57 13.54 -2.19
CA ALA A 184 0.61 13.84 -3.00
C ALA A 184 1.89 13.87 -2.15
N ALA A 185 1.81 14.47 -0.95
CA ALA A 185 2.92 14.57 -0.02
C ALA A 185 3.30 13.18 0.55
N ASP A 186 2.30 12.33 0.83
CA ASP A 186 2.51 10.93 1.21
C ASP A 186 3.27 10.15 0.11
N THR A 187 2.85 10.26 -1.15
CA THR A 187 3.54 9.63 -2.29
C THR A 187 4.99 10.11 -2.42
N ALA A 188 5.23 11.42 -2.35
CA ALA A 188 6.60 11.95 -2.44
C ALA A 188 7.48 11.51 -1.26
N SER A 189 6.90 11.47 -0.06
CA SER A 189 7.57 11.01 1.17
C SER A 189 7.90 9.53 1.12
N LEU A 190 7.09 8.69 0.44
CA LEU A 190 7.40 7.26 0.28
C LEU A 190 8.75 7.02 -0.39
N TRP A 191 9.02 7.77 -1.46
CA TRP A 191 10.17 7.53 -2.35
C TRP A 191 11.37 8.44 -2.11
N SER A 192 11.25 9.47 -1.27
CA SER A 192 12.35 10.40 -0.97
C SER A 192 12.65 10.50 0.52
N SER A 193 13.91 10.80 0.86
CA SER A 193 14.37 11.08 2.22
C SER A 193 14.32 12.57 2.58
N GLU A 194 13.91 13.45 1.66
CA GLU A 194 13.83 14.88 1.91
C GLU A 194 12.73 15.22 2.93
N ALA A 195 13.10 15.93 3.99
CA ALA A 195 12.19 16.30 5.08
C ALA A 195 11.05 17.25 4.67
N VAL A 196 11.11 17.86 3.48
CA VAL A 196 10.05 18.77 3.00
C VAL A 196 8.73 18.03 2.79
N PHE A 197 8.75 16.81 2.23
CA PHE A 197 7.50 16.11 1.90
C PHE A 197 6.73 15.66 3.14
N LEU A 198 7.43 15.21 4.19
CA LEU A 198 6.78 14.88 5.46
C LEU A 198 6.25 16.12 6.18
N ARG A 199 6.93 17.26 6.05
CA ARG A 199 6.49 18.54 6.61
C ARG A 199 5.24 19.07 5.91
N ASP A 200 5.22 18.99 4.58
CA ASP A 200 4.06 19.36 3.76
C ASP A 200 2.88 18.45 4.12
N MET A 201 3.09 17.13 4.20
CA MET A 201 2.08 16.17 4.65
C MET A 201 1.53 16.47 6.06
N ALA A 202 2.40 16.86 7.00
CA ALA A 202 1.98 17.26 8.34
C ALA A 202 1.18 18.58 8.33
N SER A 203 1.56 19.54 7.48
CA SER A 203 0.86 20.83 7.32
C SER A 203 -0.54 20.63 6.71
N ASP A 204 -0.64 19.77 5.69
CA ASP A 204 -1.91 19.36 5.09
C ASP A 204 -2.82 18.68 6.14
N HIS A 205 -2.25 17.80 6.97
CA HIS A 205 -2.97 17.13 8.05
C HIS A 205 -3.46 18.11 9.13
N ASP A 206 -2.65 19.07 9.54
CA ASP A 206 -3.03 20.08 10.53
C ASP A 206 -4.19 20.95 10.02
N GLU A 207 -4.18 21.30 8.74
CA GLU A 207 -5.29 22.02 8.12
C GLU A 207 -6.55 21.14 7.98
N LEU A 208 -6.41 19.85 7.63
CA LEU A 208 -7.52 18.89 7.66
C LEU A 208 -8.14 18.80 9.06
N GLN A 209 -7.30 18.80 10.11
CA GLN A 209 -7.76 18.78 11.49
C GLN A 209 -8.51 20.07 11.83
N ARG A 210 -7.96 21.24 11.46
CA ARG A 210 -8.59 22.55 11.70
C ARG A 210 -9.98 22.63 11.07
N ARG A 211 -10.19 21.97 9.93
CA ARG A 211 -11.47 21.89 9.22
C ARG A 211 -12.41 20.78 9.72
N GLY A 212 -11.99 19.97 10.70
CA GLY A 212 -12.76 18.83 11.19
C GLY A 212 -12.88 17.69 10.18
N MET A 213 -11.90 17.54 9.29
CA MET A 213 -11.89 16.57 8.19
C MET A 213 -10.90 15.40 8.37
N THR A 214 -10.13 15.41 9.45
CA THR A 214 -9.19 14.31 9.76
C THR A 214 -9.96 13.04 10.11
N THR A 215 -9.60 11.94 9.46
CA THR A 215 -10.11 10.60 9.72
C THR A 215 -9.07 9.78 10.49
N ALA A 216 -9.47 8.66 11.10
CA ALA A 216 -8.53 7.73 11.72
C ALA A 216 -7.49 7.23 10.69
N ALA A 217 -7.91 6.99 9.44
CA ALA A 217 -7.02 6.58 8.36
C ALA A 217 -5.96 7.63 8.02
N ASP A 218 -6.32 8.93 8.03
CA ASP A 218 -5.34 10.00 7.83
C ASP A 218 -4.29 9.99 8.95
N VAL A 219 -4.74 9.89 10.21
CA VAL A 219 -3.85 9.84 11.38
C VAL A 219 -2.92 8.63 11.30
N MET A 220 -3.45 7.46 10.98
CA MET A 220 -2.66 6.23 10.82
C MET A 220 -1.61 6.36 9.73
N ARG A 221 -1.95 7.00 8.62
CA ARG A 221 -1.03 7.24 7.50
C ARG A 221 0.10 8.19 7.88
N LEU A 222 -0.20 9.32 8.52
CA LEU A 222 0.83 10.25 9.00
C LEU A 222 1.71 9.60 10.07
N HIS A 223 1.11 8.89 11.03
CA HIS A 223 1.84 8.13 12.04
C HIS A 223 2.82 7.14 11.40
N ALA A 224 2.35 6.34 10.44
CA ALA A 224 3.21 5.41 9.72
C ALA A 224 4.39 6.13 9.04
N LYS A 225 4.16 7.28 8.40
CA LYS A 225 5.22 8.06 7.76
C LYS A 225 6.23 8.65 8.75
N LEU A 226 5.77 9.15 9.90
CA LEU A 226 6.66 9.60 10.97
C LEU A 226 7.57 8.45 11.44
N VAL A 227 7.02 7.25 11.64
CA VAL A 227 7.78 6.04 12.01
C VAL A 227 8.79 5.66 10.94
N THR A 228 8.40 5.62 9.66
CA THR A 228 9.31 5.23 8.56
C THR A 228 10.42 6.26 8.34
N LYS A 229 10.18 7.53 8.68
CA LYS A 229 11.18 8.61 8.69
C LYS A 229 11.92 8.78 10.02
N ARG A 230 11.74 7.84 10.96
CA ARG A 230 12.41 7.79 12.27
C ARG A 230 12.12 9.00 13.17
N GLN A 231 11.01 9.70 12.92
CA GLN A 231 10.45 10.75 13.79
C GLN A 231 9.57 10.13 14.88
N PHE A 232 10.18 9.29 15.72
CA PHE A 232 9.45 8.48 16.70
C PHE A 232 8.77 9.32 17.78
N ALA A 233 9.40 10.41 18.23
CA ALA A 233 8.81 11.28 19.24
C ALA A 233 7.54 11.98 18.73
N GLU A 234 7.57 12.45 17.48
CA GLU A 234 6.42 13.05 16.80
C GLU A 234 5.31 12.02 16.54
N ALA A 235 5.68 10.78 16.20
CA ALA A 235 4.73 9.68 16.07
C ALA A 235 4.00 9.38 17.39
N ASP A 236 4.75 9.26 18.51
CA ASP A 236 4.16 9.04 19.84
C ASP A 236 3.26 10.21 20.28
N ALA A 237 3.67 11.45 19.97
CA ALA A 237 2.86 12.64 20.23
C ALA A 237 1.56 12.63 19.40
N LEU A 238 1.62 12.20 18.14
CA LEU A 238 0.45 12.05 17.28
C LEU A 238 -0.49 10.97 17.82
N ALA A 239 0.04 9.80 18.21
CA ALA A 239 -0.76 8.73 18.81
C ALA A 239 -1.49 9.18 20.08
N SER A 240 -0.80 9.95 20.94
CA SER A 240 -1.37 10.50 22.18
C SER A 240 -2.49 11.52 21.92
N LYS A 241 -2.37 12.30 20.83
CA LYS A 241 -3.37 13.30 20.43
C LYS A 241 -4.65 12.68 19.83
N TYR A 242 -4.56 11.46 19.30
CA TYR A 242 -5.66 10.78 18.59
C TYR A 242 -5.92 9.36 19.12
N PRO A 243 -6.44 9.20 20.35
CA PRO A 243 -6.69 7.88 20.94
C PRO A 243 -7.70 7.05 20.14
N ALA A 244 -8.64 7.69 19.43
CA ALA A 244 -9.63 7.03 18.58
C ALA A 244 -9.04 6.37 17.32
N ALA A 245 -7.79 6.67 16.96
CA ALA A 245 -7.09 5.99 15.87
C ALA A 245 -6.45 4.65 16.30
N GLU A 246 -6.56 4.29 17.60
CA GLU A 246 -6.09 3.01 18.17
C GLU A 246 -4.65 2.65 17.78
N LEU A 247 -3.80 3.68 17.69
CA LEU A 247 -2.40 3.51 17.34
C LEU A 247 -1.65 2.75 18.43
N ARG A 248 -0.95 1.68 18.03
CA ARG A 248 -0.11 0.90 18.95
C ARG A 248 1.08 1.75 19.42
N PRO A 249 1.46 1.68 20.72
CA PRO A 249 2.68 2.30 21.21
C PRO A 249 3.92 1.82 20.44
N LEU A 250 4.88 2.70 20.23
CA LEU A 250 6.13 2.34 19.58
C LEU A 250 7.05 1.53 20.52
N PRO A 251 7.83 0.57 19.99
CA PRO A 251 8.86 -0.10 20.75
C PRO A 251 9.92 0.90 21.26
N ALA A 252 10.47 0.67 22.45
CA ALA A 252 11.54 1.53 22.96
C ALA A 252 12.81 1.42 22.10
N LEU A 253 13.36 2.55 21.65
CA LEU A 253 14.59 2.59 20.84
C LEU A 253 15.84 2.53 21.71
N GLN A 254 16.72 1.59 21.39
CA GLN A 254 18.10 1.54 21.86
C GLN A 254 19.04 1.84 20.69
N ASP A 255 19.53 3.07 20.59
CA ASP A 255 20.54 3.40 19.59
C ASP A 255 21.93 2.96 20.08
N ARG A 256 22.53 1.98 19.40
CA ARG A 256 23.88 1.50 19.67
C ARG A 256 24.89 1.87 18.59
N VAL A 257 24.51 2.78 17.69
CA VAL A 257 25.37 3.29 16.63
C VAL A 257 26.10 4.54 17.13
N LYS A 258 27.39 4.63 16.81
CA LYS A 258 28.18 5.83 17.14
C LYS A 258 27.78 6.99 16.21
N PRO A 259 27.77 8.25 16.67
CA PRO A 259 27.35 9.40 15.85
C PRO A 259 28.05 9.54 14.49
N ASN A 260 29.31 9.08 14.38
CA ASN A 260 30.12 9.19 13.16
C ASN A 260 30.28 7.85 12.42
N HIS A 261 29.42 6.87 12.70
CA HIS A 261 29.43 5.60 11.96
C HIS A 261 29.14 5.86 10.48
N GLN A 262 29.87 5.17 9.62
CA GLN A 262 29.69 5.17 8.17
C GLN A 262 29.29 3.76 7.75
N GLY A 263 28.35 3.67 6.81
CA GLY A 263 27.87 2.41 6.28
C GLY A 263 26.46 2.03 6.74
N PRO A 264 25.99 0.84 6.32
CA PRO A 264 24.64 0.37 6.56
C PRO A 264 24.37 0.11 8.03
N THR A 265 23.19 0.52 8.50
CA THR A 265 22.68 0.15 9.83
C THR A 265 21.33 -0.54 9.76
N LEU A 266 21.13 -1.43 10.72
CA LEU A 266 19.92 -2.23 10.90
C LEU A 266 19.14 -1.69 12.09
N LEU A 267 17.82 -1.64 11.94
CA LEU A 267 16.87 -1.54 13.03
C LEU A 267 16.31 -2.94 13.28
N THR A 268 16.69 -3.54 14.40
CA THR A 268 16.21 -4.87 14.82
C THR A 268 15.02 -4.68 15.75
N VAL A 269 13.95 -5.46 15.57
CA VAL A 269 12.76 -5.45 16.44
C VAL A 269 12.64 -6.80 17.14
N ASN A 270 12.49 -6.81 18.46
CA ASN A 270 12.32 -8.07 19.18
C ASN A 270 10.98 -8.75 18.80
N PRO A 271 10.84 -10.09 18.97
CA PRO A 271 9.62 -10.79 18.58
C PRO A 271 8.34 -10.32 19.29
N LEU A 272 8.48 -9.69 20.46
CA LEU A 272 7.36 -9.12 21.23
C LEU A 272 6.98 -7.69 20.77
N GLY A 273 7.77 -7.05 19.91
CA GLY A 273 7.50 -5.69 19.43
C GLY A 273 7.60 -4.62 20.51
N THR A 274 8.37 -4.85 21.58
CA THR A 274 8.50 -3.92 22.72
C THR A 274 9.81 -3.17 22.75
N VAL A 275 10.84 -3.69 22.08
CA VAL A 275 12.16 -3.06 22.01
C VAL A 275 12.65 -3.10 20.58
N MET A 276 13.17 -1.97 20.11
CA MET A 276 13.90 -1.87 18.86
C MET A 276 15.33 -1.38 19.11
N GLN A 277 16.28 -1.83 18.30
CA GLN A 277 17.68 -1.50 18.47
C GLN A 277 18.31 -1.16 17.13
N ARG A 278 19.00 -0.01 17.06
CA ARG A 278 19.83 0.33 15.91
C ARG A 278 21.23 -0.26 16.08
N ARG A 279 21.75 -0.93 15.06
CA ARG A 279 23.07 -1.59 15.05
C ARG A 279 23.81 -1.37 13.73
N PRO A 280 25.14 -1.23 13.73
CA PRO A 280 25.92 -1.24 12.50
C PRO A 280 25.88 -2.62 11.85
N PHE A 281 25.95 -2.65 10.51
CA PHE A 281 26.10 -3.87 9.72
C PHE A 281 27.44 -3.86 8.98
N ASP A 282 28.19 -4.95 9.10
CA ASP A 282 29.47 -5.12 8.44
C ASP A 282 29.29 -5.79 7.08
N ILE A 283 29.07 -4.96 6.05
CA ILE A 283 28.97 -5.41 4.66
C ILE A 283 30.32 -5.90 4.10
N ASP A 284 31.43 -5.49 4.71
CA ASP A 284 32.80 -5.81 4.26
C ASP A 284 33.31 -7.16 4.77
N ALA A 285 32.51 -7.85 5.61
CA ALA A 285 32.77 -9.21 6.01
C ALA A 285 32.98 -10.14 4.78
N PRO A 286 33.71 -11.27 4.94
CA PRO A 286 34.18 -12.07 3.81
C PRO A 286 33.09 -12.45 2.80
N VAL A 287 31.93 -12.91 3.29
CA VAL A 287 30.73 -13.14 2.48
C VAL A 287 29.50 -12.71 3.27
N GLN A 288 28.63 -11.93 2.64
CA GLN A 288 27.34 -11.50 3.18
C GLN A 288 26.22 -11.77 2.17
N ILE A 289 25.09 -12.26 2.65
CA ILE A 289 23.87 -12.48 1.88
C ILE A 289 22.81 -11.52 2.44
N VAL A 290 22.33 -10.60 1.63
CA VAL A 290 21.23 -9.71 2.00
C VAL A 290 20.00 -10.11 1.22
N VAL A 291 18.95 -10.52 1.93
CA VAL A 291 17.66 -10.85 1.33
C VAL A 291 16.69 -9.71 1.62
N VAL A 292 16.31 -8.97 0.58
CA VAL A 292 15.23 -7.99 0.69
C VAL A 292 13.92 -8.74 0.89
N ALA A 293 13.20 -8.46 1.98
CA ALA A 293 12.09 -9.27 2.47
C ALA A 293 10.92 -8.42 3.00
N GLY A 294 9.77 -9.07 3.27
CA GLY A 294 8.53 -8.41 3.73
C GLY A 294 7.26 -8.87 3.01
N CYS A 295 7.37 -9.69 1.95
CA CYS A 295 6.22 -10.27 1.24
C CYS A 295 6.06 -11.78 1.47
N HIS A 296 4.92 -12.34 1.10
CA HIS A 296 4.66 -13.78 1.27
C HIS A 296 5.64 -14.68 0.50
N PHE A 297 6.10 -14.26 -0.69
CA PHE A 297 7.13 -14.98 -1.44
C PHE A 297 8.48 -15.01 -0.70
N ALA A 298 8.80 -13.96 0.07
CA ALA A 298 9.98 -13.98 0.93
C ALA A 298 9.80 -14.98 2.09
N ALA A 299 8.58 -15.07 2.65
CA ALA A 299 8.27 -16.06 3.69
C ALA A 299 8.35 -17.51 3.16
N ASP A 300 7.92 -17.74 1.91
CA ASP A 300 8.13 -19.02 1.21
C ASP A 300 9.62 -19.35 1.08
N ALA A 301 10.42 -18.38 0.65
CA ALA A 301 11.87 -18.54 0.58
C ALA A 301 12.50 -18.88 1.94
N ALA A 302 12.11 -18.17 3.00
CA ALA A 302 12.60 -18.44 4.34
C ALA A 302 12.26 -19.86 4.81
N ARG A 303 11.05 -20.36 4.50
CA ARG A 303 10.65 -21.74 4.81
C ARG A 303 11.48 -22.77 4.04
N ASP A 304 11.62 -22.60 2.74
CA ASP A 304 12.37 -23.53 1.88
C ASP A 304 13.85 -23.59 2.28
N ILE A 305 14.46 -22.43 2.57
CA ILE A 305 15.85 -22.33 3.04
C ILE A 305 16.01 -22.98 4.42
N HIS A 306 15.05 -22.79 5.32
CA HIS A 306 15.09 -23.43 6.64
C HIS A 306 14.99 -24.96 6.56
N ALA A 307 14.20 -25.46 5.62
CA ALA A 307 13.97 -26.89 5.44
C ALA A 307 15.20 -27.62 4.86
N ASP A 308 16.12 -26.91 4.20
CA ASP A 308 17.37 -27.46 3.72
C ASP A 308 18.51 -27.30 4.75
N PRO A 309 19.07 -28.39 5.32
CA PRO A 309 20.08 -28.28 6.37
C PRO A 309 21.38 -27.58 5.98
N ALA A 310 21.77 -27.62 4.69
CA ALA A 310 22.97 -26.94 4.22
C ALA A 310 22.70 -25.44 4.06
N LEU A 311 21.58 -25.07 3.44
CA LEU A 311 21.19 -23.67 3.28
C LEU A 311 20.86 -23.02 4.62
N ASP A 312 20.14 -23.68 5.51
CA ASP A 312 19.81 -23.17 6.85
C ASP A 312 21.07 -22.81 7.64
N ARG A 313 22.10 -23.66 7.59
CA ARG A 313 23.39 -23.38 8.23
C ARG A 313 24.07 -22.15 7.62
N ILE A 314 24.12 -22.05 6.29
CA ILE A 314 24.73 -20.94 5.58
C ILE A 314 23.99 -19.63 5.92
N PHE A 315 22.67 -19.63 5.87
CA PHE A 315 21.87 -18.42 6.11
C PHE A 315 21.96 -17.94 7.56
N LYS A 316 22.02 -18.84 8.54
CA LYS A 316 22.25 -18.47 9.94
C LYS A 316 23.61 -17.79 10.18
N GLN A 317 24.60 -18.06 9.34
CA GLN A 317 25.97 -17.56 9.50
C GLN A 317 26.26 -16.33 8.63
N HIS A 318 25.69 -16.28 7.43
CA HIS A 318 26.07 -15.33 6.40
C HIS A 318 24.92 -14.46 5.90
N ALA A 319 23.67 -14.71 6.30
CA ALA A 319 22.52 -14.00 5.75
C ALA A 319 21.82 -13.08 6.76
N ILE A 320 21.27 -12.00 6.22
CA ILE A 320 20.25 -11.18 6.88
C ILE A 320 19.00 -11.09 6.01
N TRP A 321 17.85 -11.09 6.68
CA TRP A 321 16.56 -10.72 6.09
C TRP A 321 16.32 -9.24 6.39
N LEU A 322 16.08 -8.45 5.35
CA LEU A 322 16.06 -7.00 5.40
C LEU A 322 14.81 -6.43 4.73
N GLY A 323 13.92 -5.83 5.50
CA GLY A 323 12.87 -4.96 5.00
C GLY A 323 13.42 -3.56 4.70
N SER A 324 12.78 -2.86 3.76
CA SER A 324 13.05 -1.44 3.50
C SER A 324 12.73 -0.58 4.72
N GLN A 325 13.17 0.68 4.73
CA GLN A 325 12.85 1.63 5.80
C GLN A 325 11.33 1.81 6.01
N ASN A 326 10.55 1.51 4.96
CA ASN A 326 9.10 1.64 4.91
C ASN A 326 8.35 0.43 5.50
N GLU A 327 9.08 -0.63 5.88
CA GLU A 327 8.50 -1.83 6.47
C GLU A 327 7.81 -1.53 7.83
N LYS A 328 6.66 -2.16 8.07
CA LYS A 328 5.91 -1.92 9.32
C LYS A 328 6.55 -2.70 10.47
N LEU A 329 6.75 -2.02 11.60
CA LEU A 329 7.33 -2.62 12.81
C LEU A 329 6.52 -3.84 13.30
N GLY A 330 5.20 -3.80 13.17
CA GLY A 330 4.30 -4.90 13.56
C GLY A 330 4.52 -6.15 12.72
N ASP A 331 4.62 -5.99 11.39
CA ASP A 331 4.78 -7.06 10.42
C ASP A 331 6.16 -7.73 10.59
N VAL A 332 7.20 -6.94 10.89
CA VAL A 332 8.55 -7.46 11.25
C VAL A 332 8.54 -8.23 12.56
N SER A 333 7.81 -7.73 13.57
CA SER A 333 7.66 -8.44 14.84
C SER A 333 6.93 -9.79 14.66
N GLU A 334 5.94 -9.85 13.77
CA GLU A 334 5.23 -11.07 13.40
C GLU A 334 6.12 -12.06 12.66
N TRP A 335 6.82 -11.61 11.62
CA TRP A 335 7.84 -12.40 10.94
C TRP A 335 8.84 -12.99 11.95
N ASN A 336 9.34 -12.18 12.89
CA ASN A 336 10.34 -12.62 13.86
C ASN A 336 9.81 -13.65 14.87
N ARG A 337 8.49 -13.75 15.06
CA ARG A 337 7.86 -14.86 15.82
C ARG A 337 7.75 -16.12 14.98
N GLU A 338 7.39 -15.98 13.71
CA GLU A 338 7.18 -17.10 12.78
C GLU A 338 8.50 -17.73 12.32
N HIS A 339 9.57 -16.93 12.19
CA HIS A 339 10.87 -17.32 11.67
C HIS A 339 12.01 -17.02 12.67
N PRO A 340 12.03 -17.66 13.85
CA PRO A 340 13.00 -17.32 14.90
C PRO A 340 14.47 -17.59 14.53
N GLY A 341 14.72 -18.50 13.58
CA GLY A 341 16.06 -18.76 13.05
C GLY A 341 16.50 -17.81 11.91
N GLN A 342 15.59 -16.97 11.43
CA GLN A 342 15.75 -16.09 10.27
C GLN A 342 15.05 -14.74 10.51
N PRO A 343 15.44 -14.00 11.57
CA PRO A 343 14.78 -12.76 11.91
C PRO A 343 14.99 -11.70 10.82
N MET A 344 13.89 -11.04 10.47
CA MET A 344 13.88 -9.85 9.64
C MET A 344 14.29 -8.62 10.44
N ASN A 345 15.08 -7.79 9.79
CA ASN A 345 15.55 -6.49 10.24
C ASN A 345 15.01 -5.42 9.29
N ILE A 346 15.07 -4.17 9.68
CA ILE A 346 14.65 -3.05 8.85
C ILE A 346 15.89 -2.19 8.54
N ALA A 347 16.05 -1.73 7.31
CA ALA A 347 17.05 -0.72 7.01
C ALA A 347 16.75 0.55 7.83
N TRP A 348 17.73 1.06 8.58
CA TRP A 348 17.50 2.31 9.33
C TRP A 348 17.11 3.44 8.39
N GLN A 349 17.83 3.59 7.29
CA GLN A 349 17.47 4.41 6.13
C GLN A 349 17.88 3.67 4.86
N ASP A 350 17.04 3.70 3.82
CA ASP A 350 17.34 3.02 2.55
C ASP A 350 18.62 3.56 1.90
N SER A 351 18.92 4.85 2.10
CA SER A 351 20.11 5.50 1.56
C SER A 351 21.43 5.02 2.18
N GLU A 352 21.42 4.42 3.37
CA GLU A 352 22.62 3.77 3.94
C GLU A 352 22.96 2.48 3.20
N TRP A 353 22.01 1.96 2.41
CA TRP A 353 22.10 0.74 1.63
C TRP A 353 22.20 1.02 0.12
N SER A 354 22.97 2.04 -0.27
CA SER A 354 23.07 2.50 -1.68
C SER A 354 23.62 1.45 -2.66
N MET A 355 24.16 0.34 -2.17
CA MET A 355 24.55 -0.83 -2.97
C MET A 355 23.37 -1.70 -3.41
N LEU A 356 22.19 -1.50 -2.81
CA LEU A 356 20.94 -2.14 -3.22
C LEU A 356 20.23 -1.19 -4.21
N ASP A 357 20.08 -1.63 -5.45
CA ASP A 357 19.45 -0.87 -6.53
C ASP A 357 17.92 -1.09 -6.60
N SER A 358 17.41 -2.11 -5.89
CA SER A 358 15.98 -2.43 -5.80
C SER A 358 15.59 -3.00 -4.44
N TRP A 359 14.48 -2.50 -3.90
CA TRP A 359 13.78 -3.01 -2.72
C TRP A 359 12.65 -3.99 -3.07
N ALA A 360 12.57 -4.47 -4.32
CA ALA A 360 11.61 -5.49 -4.72
C ALA A 360 11.85 -6.80 -3.96
N MET A 361 10.77 -7.48 -3.57
CA MET A 361 10.83 -8.64 -2.68
C MET A 361 10.34 -9.94 -3.33
N PRO A 362 10.98 -11.09 -3.03
CA PRO A 362 12.31 -11.19 -2.45
C PRO A 362 13.39 -10.83 -3.48
N THR A 363 14.47 -10.17 -3.06
CA THR A 363 15.68 -10.02 -3.88
C THR A 363 16.89 -10.43 -3.05
N PHE A 364 17.72 -11.29 -3.62
CA PHE A 364 18.95 -11.79 -3.01
C PHE A 364 20.12 -11.02 -3.57
N TYR A 365 20.93 -10.45 -2.68
CA TYR A 365 22.20 -9.82 -2.99
C TYR A 365 23.31 -10.59 -2.26
N ILE A 366 24.32 -11.03 -3.01
CA ILE A 366 25.47 -11.73 -2.44
C ILE A 366 26.69 -10.83 -2.60
N PHE A 367 27.32 -10.52 -1.47
CA PHE A 367 28.50 -9.69 -1.40
C PHE A 367 29.71 -10.52 -0.98
N GLN A 368 30.87 -10.19 -1.53
CA GLN A 368 32.16 -10.70 -1.11
C GLN A 368 33.10 -9.53 -0.83
N HIS A 369 33.51 -9.35 0.42
CA HIS A 369 34.28 -8.17 0.88
C HIS A 369 33.66 -6.84 0.42
N GLY A 370 32.37 -6.64 0.70
CA GLY A 370 31.62 -5.44 0.33
C GLY A 370 31.25 -5.29 -1.14
N LYS A 371 31.74 -6.17 -2.04
CA LYS A 371 31.46 -6.10 -3.47
C LYS A 371 30.32 -7.04 -3.86
N LEU A 372 29.33 -6.52 -4.56
CA LEU A 372 28.23 -7.33 -5.12
C LEU A 372 28.79 -8.30 -6.18
N VAL A 373 28.61 -9.60 -5.95
CA VAL A 373 29.06 -10.67 -6.86
C VAL A 373 27.91 -11.41 -7.54
N ASN A 374 26.72 -11.41 -6.94
CA ASN A 374 25.52 -12.01 -7.54
C ASN A 374 24.25 -11.30 -7.04
N LYS A 375 23.22 -11.27 -7.90
CA LYS A 375 21.90 -10.71 -7.61
C LYS A 375 20.82 -11.46 -8.39
N PHE A 376 19.74 -11.84 -7.72
CA PHE A 376 18.53 -12.36 -8.37
C PHE A 376 17.27 -12.03 -7.55
N SER A 377 16.11 -12.01 -8.20
CA SER A 377 14.83 -11.61 -7.60
C SER A 377 13.74 -12.65 -7.87
N GLY A 378 12.80 -12.75 -6.94
CA GLY A 378 11.70 -13.71 -6.96
C GLY A 378 11.99 -14.94 -6.11
N TRP A 379 10.96 -15.77 -5.93
CA TRP A 379 11.09 -17.10 -5.38
C TRP A 379 10.02 -18.02 -5.96
N SER A 380 10.45 -19.06 -6.67
CA SER A 380 9.66 -20.22 -7.08
C SER A 380 10.40 -21.48 -6.62
N HIS A 381 9.68 -22.57 -6.37
CA HIS A 381 10.28 -23.80 -5.84
C HIS A 381 11.29 -24.51 -6.76
N GLU A 382 11.48 -24.04 -8.01
CA GLU A 382 12.36 -24.70 -8.98
C GLU A 382 13.56 -23.84 -9.42
N THR A 383 13.34 -22.57 -9.74
CA THR A 383 14.37 -21.76 -10.43
C THR A 383 15.32 -21.11 -9.45
N GLU A 384 14.79 -20.37 -8.49
CA GLU A 384 15.57 -19.56 -7.55
C GLU A 384 16.38 -20.40 -6.55
N PRO A 385 15.90 -21.56 -6.05
CA PRO A 385 16.75 -22.48 -5.27
C PRO A 385 18.01 -22.94 -6.02
N ARG A 386 17.92 -23.15 -7.34
CA ARG A 386 19.09 -23.50 -8.17
C ARG A 386 20.03 -22.32 -8.38
N GLN A 387 19.49 -21.13 -8.62
CA GLN A 387 20.28 -19.89 -8.73
C GLN A 387 21.02 -19.60 -7.42
N LEU A 388 20.33 -19.74 -6.28
CA LEU A 388 20.91 -19.58 -4.96
C LEU A 388 22.10 -20.52 -4.75
N ARG A 389 21.93 -21.82 -5.01
CA ARG A 389 23.04 -22.79 -4.88
C ARG A 389 24.22 -22.46 -5.79
N ALA A 390 23.98 -22.15 -7.06
CA ALA A 390 25.02 -21.76 -7.99
C ALA A 390 25.81 -20.54 -7.50
N ALA A 391 25.10 -19.54 -6.96
CA ALA A 391 25.71 -18.35 -6.41
C ALA A 391 26.51 -18.65 -5.11
N LEU A 392 26.04 -19.57 -4.28
CA LEU A 392 26.76 -20.02 -3.07
C LEU A 392 28.04 -20.80 -3.41
N HIS A 393 28.05 -21.63 -4.45
CA HIS A 393 29.29 -22.27 -4.93
C HIS A 393 30.31 -21.24 -5.43
N GLN A 394 29.86 -20.21 -6.14
CA GLN A 394 30.73 -19.14 -6.67
C GLN A 394 31.51 -18.43 -5.56
N VAL A 395 30.90 -18.26 -4.39
CA VAL A 395 31.51 -17.60 -3.22
C VAL A 395 32.14 -18.58 -2.23
N GLY A 396 32.16 -19.89 -2.54
CA GLY A 396 32.77 -20.92 -1.71
C GLY A 396 32.02 -21.24 -0.42
N LEU A 397 30.72 -20.97 -0.35
CA LEU A 397 29.87 -21.32 0.80
C LEU A 397 29.19 -22.69 0.67
N LEU A 398 29.23 -23.30 -0.52
CA LEU A 398 28.69 -24.64 -0.77
C LEU A 398 29.73 -25.48 -1.54
N ASP A 399 30.01 -26.68 -1.04
CA ASP A 399 30.87 -27.66 -1.71
C ASP A 399 30.24 -28.12 -3.04
N GLN A 400 31.06 -28.40 -4.06
CA GLN A 400 30.61 -28.80 -5.41
C GLN A 400 29.72 -30.03 -5.45
#